data_AF-A0A645GNX9-F1
#
_entry.id   AF-A0A645GNX9-F1
#
_cell.length_a   1.000
_cell.length_b   1.000
_cell.length_c   1.000
_cell.angle_alpha   90.00
_cell.angle_beta   90.00
_cell.angle_gamma   90.00
#
_symmetry.space_group_name_H-M   'P 1'
#
loop_
_entity.id
_entity.type
_entity.pdbx_description
1 polymer ?
#
loop_
_entity_poly.entity_id
_entity_poly.type
_entity_poly.pdbx_seq_one_letter_code
_entity_poly.pdbx_strand_id
1 'polypeptide(L)'
;MLLDGCSNAIEYELSRAKAKYDVTKPDGRVGYLKDAVEILSGRMSATEREVYIGRVAEETDVDKKAVQIQVSSKVRNKSREANREWEKELLKEGLVGAVQVPFTLGGQKAQGVALAELQLVTALVRQPGFLPLAMQRLTPERFLLPETKEIFALLLAKQQQGVYVEMAQLSGELSQSAFDMLNRLLAKRYDYAFTEDDLQFYIDRIEGGVPLGSRAAEMSDQDIEGYLQQLKNKRK
;
A
#
# COMPACT_ATOMS: atom_id res chain seq x y z
N MET A 1 15.49 -12.21 22.34
CA MET A 1 14.19 -12.85 22.67
C MET A 1 13.21 -11.75 23.03
N LEU A 2 12.30 -11.39 22.13
CA LEU A 2 11.27 -10.34 22.31
C LEU A 2 9.89 -10.78 21.75
N LEU A 3 9.74 -12.06 21.36
CA LEU A 3 8.54 -12.57 20.71
C LEU A 3 7.48 -13.10 21.69
N ASP A 4 7.84 -13.42 22.94
CA ASP A 4 6.92 -14.08 23.89
C ASP A 4 5.82 -13.16 24.46
N GLY A 5 6.01 -11.83 24.40
CA GLY A 5 5.02 -10.88 24.93
C GLY A 5 3.76 -10.72 24.08
N CYS A 6 3.90 -10.75 22.74
CA CYS A 6 2.78 -10.55 21.82
C CYS A 6 1.91 -11.80 21.67
N SER A 7 2.51 -13.00 21.72
CA SER A 7 1.76 -14.25 21.66
C SER A 7 0.76 -14.37 22.81
N ASN A 8 1.15 -14.01 24.03
CA ASN A 8 0.25 -14.04 25.19
C ASN A 8 -0.96 -13.07 25.07
N ALA A 9 -0.79 -11.93 24.40
CA ALA A 9 -1.87 -10.95 24.25
C ALA A 9 -2.95 -11.45 23.28
N ILE A 10 -2.55 -11.99 22.12
CA ILE A 10 -3.49 -12.52 21.13
C ILE A 10 -4.22 -13.74 21.67
N GLU A 11 -3.52 -14.64 22.38
CA GLU A 11 -4.16 -15.78 23.03
C GLU A 11 -5.20 -15.35 24.06
N TYR A 12 -4.89 -14.34 24.87
CA TYR A 12 -5.83 -13.80 25.84
C TYR A 12 -7.07 -13.21 25.15
N GLU A 13 -6.88 -12.43 24.08
CA GLU A 13 -7.99 -11.84 23.32
C GLU A 13 -8.89 -12.92 22.67
N LEU A 14 -8.30 -13.94 22.04
CA LEU A 14 -9.04 -15.05 21.45
C LEU A 14 -9.79 -15.86 22.49
N SER A 15 -9.16 -16.15 23.65
CA SER A 15 -9.80 -16.85 24.75
C SER A 15 -10.98 -16.06 25.32
N ARG A 16 -10.80 -14.75 25.53
CA ARG A 16 -11.85 -13.84 25.98
C ARG A 16 -12.99 -13.74 24.97
N ALA A 17 -12.70 -13.72 23.68
CA ALA A 17 -13.71 -13.73 22.62
C ALA A 17 -14.49 -15.05 22.64
N LYS A 18 -13.81 -16.19 22.71
CA LYS A 18 -14.44 -17.51 22.77
C LYS A 18 -15.39 -17.66 23.96
N ALA A 19 -15.00 -17.15 25.13
CA ALA A 19 -15.81 -17.23 26.35
C ALA A 19 -17.20 -16.56 26.24
N LYS A 20 -17.42 -15.70 25.24
CA LYS A 20 -18.73 -15.08 24.97
C LYS A 20 -19.71 -16.02 24.26
N TYR A 21 -19.24 -17.14 23.70
CA TYR A 21 -20.01 -17.97 22.78
C TYR A 21 -19.96 -19.45 23.16
N ASP A 22 -21.07 -20.13 22.94
CA ASP A 22 -21.14 -21.60 22.98
C ASP A 22 -20.75 -22.16 21.60
N VAL A 23 -19.46 -22.44 21.39
CA VAL A 23 -18.92 -22.95 20.11
C VAL A 23 -19.38 -24.38 19.77
N THR A 24 -20.12 -25.05 20.66
CA THR A 24 -20.79 -26.31 20.31
C THR A 24 -22.01 -26.08 19.40
N LYS A 25 -22.58 -24.87 19.42
CA LYS A 25 -23.74 -24.48 18.62
C LYS A 25 -23.33 -23.70 17.36
N PRO A 26 -24.03 -23.88 16.22
CA PRO A 26 -23.73 -23.15 14.99
C PRO A 26 -23.64 -21.62 15.17
N ASP A 27 -24.59 -21.01 15.88
CA ASP A 27 -24.59 -19.55 16.11
C ASP A 27 -23.40 -19.09 16.95
N GLY A 28 -22.98 -19.89 17.94
CA GLY A 28 -21.81 -19.59 18.76
C GLY A 28 -20.51 -19.71 17.98
N ARG A 29 -20.39 -20.71 17.08
CA ARG A 29 -19.25 -20.82 16.14
C ARG A 29 -19.16 -19.59 15.25
N VAL A 30 -20.27 -19.16 14.67
CA VAL A 30 -20.33 -17.96 13.80
C VAL A 30 -19.99 -16.70 14.59
N GLY A 31 -20.50 -16.56 15.82
CA GLY A 31 -20.21 -15.43 16.70
C GLY A 31 -18.72 -15.35 17.05
N TYR A 32 -18.14 -16.46 17.51
CA TYR A 32 -16.72 -16.52 17.82
C TYR A 32 -15.84 -16.27 16.60
N LEU A 33 -16.17 -16.87 15.44
CA LEU A 33 -15.41 -16.70 14.22
C LEU A 33 -15.36 -15.22 13.78
N LYS A 34 -16.44 -14.46 13.93
CA LYS A 34 -16.45 -13.02 13.64
C LYS A 34 -15.50 -12.24 14.53
N ASP A 35 -15.55 -12.46 15.84
CA ASP A 35 -14.64 -11.81 16.79
C ASP A 35 -13.18 -12.22 16.56
N ALA A 36 -12.94 -13.50 16.28
CA ALA A 36 -11.61 -14.02 15.96
C ALA A 36 -11.05 -13.40 14.67
N VAL A 37 -11.85 -13.27 13.61
CA VAL A 37 -11.44 -12.59 12.37
C VAL A 37 -11.06 -11.13 12.64
N GLU A 38 -11.77 -10.45 13.53
CA GLU A 38 -11.44 -9.08 13.94
C GLU A 38 -10.06 -9.01 14.62
N ILE A 39 -9.79 -9.90 15.58
CA ILE A 39 -8.51 -10.01 16.30
C ILE A 39 -7.36 -10.36 15.35
N LEU A 40 -7.53 -11.41 14.53
CA LEU A 40 -6.49 -11.92 13.62
C LEU A 40 -6.20 -10.98 12.43
N SER A 41 -7.11 -10.05 12.14
CA SER A 41 -6.87 -8.96 11.21
C SER A 41 -6.04 -7.80 11.80
N GLY A 42 -5.67 -7.89 13.07
CA GLY A 42 -4.77 -6.95 13.75
C GLY A 42 -3.30 -7.13 13.35
N ARG A 43 -2.43 -6.38 14.06
CA ARG A 43 -0.98 -6.41 13.83
C ARG A 43 -0.36 -7.67 14.46
N MET A 44 0.19 -8.51 13.62
CA MET A 44 0.96 -9.70 13.98
C MET A 44 1.74 -10.17 12.75
N SER A 45 2.76 -11.00 12.95
CA SER A 45 3.50 -11.60 11.83
C SER A 45 2.61 -12.52 11.00
N ALA A 46 2.99 -12.74 9.74
CA ALA A 46 2.26 -13.68 8.87
C ALA A 46 2.26 -15.11 9.45
N THR A 47 3.37 -15.53 10.06
CA THR A 47 3.51 -16.84 10.70
C THR A 47 2.61 -16.98 11.92
N GLU A 48 2.61 -15.99 12.83
CA GLU A 48 1.71 -16.00 13.99
C GLU A 48 0.25 -16.04 13.55
N ARG A 49 -0.12 -15.22 12.56
CA ARG A 49 -1.48 -15.20 12.01
C ARG A 49 -1.89 -16.57 11.50
N GLU A 50 -1.01 -17.25 10.76
CA GLU A 50 -1.29 -18.57 10.18
C GLU A 50 -1.49 -19.65 11.27
N VAL A 51 -0.72 -19.58 12.36
CA VAL A 51 -0.87 -20.46 13.53
C VAL A 51 -2.24 -20.25 14.18
N TYR A 52 -2.61 -19.00 14.46
CA TYR A 52 -3.89 -18.71 15.10
C TYR A 52 -5.09 -18.94 14.18
N ILE A 53 -4.96 -18.75 12.86
CA ILE A 53 -5.97 -19.15 11.88
C ILE A 53 -6.22 -20.66 11.97
N GLY A 54 -5.16 -21.47 12.05
CA GLY A 54 -5.27 -22.93 12.22
C GLY A 54 -6.04 -23.29 13.49
N ARG A 55 -5.67 -22.68 14.62
CA ARG A 55 -6.35 -22.89 15.90
C ARG A 55 -7.83 -22.50 15.86
N VAL A 56 -8.17 -21.32 15.33
CA VAL A 56 -9.57 -20.87 15.25
C VAL A 56 -10.40 -21.78 14.34
N ALA A 57 -9.81 -22.28 13.25
CA ALA A 57 -10.45 -23.25 12.36
C ALA A 57 -10.80 -24.56 13.10
N GLU A 58 -9.86 -25.09 13.89
CA GLU A 58 -10.09 -26.28 14.72
C GLU A 58 -11.15 -26.03 15.80
N GLU A 59 -11.10 -24.89 16.49
CA GLU A 59 -12.03 -24.56 17.57
C GLU A 59 -13.48 -24.30 17.08
N THR A 60 -13.64 -23.90 15.83
CA THR A 60 -14.95 -23.61 15.21
C THR A 60 -15.43 -24.72 14.27
N ASP A 61 -14.59 -25.73 14.00
CA ASP A 61 -14.86 -26.79 13.02
C ASP A 61 -15.24 -26.21 11.65
N VAL A 62 -14.46 -25.21 11.22
CA VAL A 62 -14.56 -24.52 9.93
C VAL A 62 -13.29 -24.77 9.16
N ASP A 63 -13.40 -24.94 7.84
CA ASP A 63 -12.24 -25.12 6.98
C ASP A 63 -11.22 -23.98 7.14
N LYS A 64 -9.94 -24.35 7.34
CA LYS A 64 -8.85 -23.39 7.57
C LYS A 64 -8.74 -22.37 6.44
N LYS A 65 -8.93 -22.77 5.18
CA LYS A 65 -8.88 -21.83 4.04
C LYS A 65 -10.04 -20.86 4.10
N ALA A 66 -11.23 -21.29 4.52
CA ALA A 66 -12.36 -20.39 4.70
C ALA A 66 -12.11 -19.31 5.76
N VAL A 67 -11.48 -19.68 6.89
CA VAL A 67 -11.05 -18.71 7.92
C VAL A 67 -9.98 -17.77 7.36
N GLN A 68 -8.98 -18.31 6.67
CA GLN A 68 -7.90 -17.53 6.05
C GLN A 68 -8.44 -16.48 5.06
N ILE A 69 -9.38 -16.85 4.19
CA ILE A 69 -10.01 -15.93 3.23
C ILE A 69 -10.70 -14.77 3.96
N GLN A 70 -11.42 -15.06 5.06
CA GLN A 70 -12.11 -14.03 5.83
C GLN A 70 -11.14 -13.07 6.52
N VAL A 71 -10.09 -13.60 7.16
CA VAL A 71 -9.04 -12.80 7.80
C VAL A 71 -8.33 -11.92 6.77
N SER A 72 -7.86 -12.49 5.65
CA SER A 72 -7.18 -11.72 4.59
C SER A 72 -8.09 -10.65 3.99
N SER A 73 -9.37 -10.95 3.77
CA SER A 73 -10.34 -9.95 3.29
C SER A 73 -10.50 -8.80 4.27
N LYS A 74 -10.55 -9.10 5.58
CA LYS A 74 -10.69 -8.10 6.63
C LYS A 74 -9.44 -7.23 6.77
N VAL A 75 -8.24 -7.83 6.72
CA VAL A 75 -6.95 -7.11 6.68
C VAL A 75 -6.93 -6.13 5.50
N ARG A 76 -7.32 -6.59 4.30
CA ARG A 76 -7.37 -5.75 3.10
C ARG A 76 -8.35 -4.59 3.25
N ASN A 77 -9.51 -4.83 3.85
CA ASN A 77 -10.50 -3.78 4.09
C ASN A 77 -9.99 -2.73 5.09
N LYS A 78 -9.39 -3.15 6.21
CA LYS A 78 -8.75 -2.23 7.17
C LYS A 78 -7.66 -1.39 6.53
N SER A 79 -6.80 -2.02 5.71
CA SER A 79 -5.76 -1.31 4.95
C SER A 79 -6.36 -0.25 4.02
N ARG A 80 -7.41 -0.61 3.27
CA ARG A 80 -8.09 0.32 2.35
C ARG A 80 -8.75 1.49 3.07
N GLU A 81 -9.37 1.24 4.23
CA GLU A 81 -9.99 2.27 5.04
C GLU A 81 -8.95 3.26 5.57
N ALA A 82 -7.88 2.76 6.18
CA ALA A 82 -6.76 3.59 6.64
C ALA A 82 -6.13 4.42 5.49
N ASN A 83 -5.98 3.82 4.30
CA ASN A 83 -5.49 4.53 3.12
C ASN A 83 -6.41 5.67 2.70
N ARG A 84 -7.73 5.44 2.67
CA ARG A 84 -8.69 6.49 2.31
C ARG A 84 -8.71 7.63 3.32
N GLU A 85 -8.58 7.33 4.61
CA GLU A 85 -8.51 8.37 5.65
C GLU A 85 -7.25 9.21 5.49
N TRP A 86 -6.10 8.56 5.30
CA TRP A 86 -4.83 9.24 5.06
C TRP A 86 -4.83 10.09 3.78
N GLU A 87 -5.36 9.56 2.67
CA GLU A 87 -5.52 10.32 1.42
C GLU A 87 -6.38 11.57 1.62
N LYS A 88 -7.47 11.47 2.39
CA LYS A 88 -8.31 12.63 2.73
C LYS A 88 -7.56 13.66 3.56
N GLU A 89 -6.71 13.25 4.50
CA GLU A 89 -5.88 14.17 5.29
C GLU A 89 -4.87 14.91 4.41
N LEU A 90 -4.16 14.21 3.54
CA LEU A 90 -3.19 14.84 2.63
C LEU A 90 -3.84 15.87 1.70
N LEU A 91 -5.06 15.57 1.22
CA LEU A 91 -5.83 16.51 0.41
C LEU A 91 -6.23 17.75 1.20
N LYS A 92 -6.64 17.61 2.46
CA LYS A 92 -6.96 18.76 3.34
C LYS A 92 -5.74 19.63 3.63
N GLU A 93 -4.56 19.03 3.74
CA GLU A 93 -3.31 19.73 4.06
C GLU A 93 -2.68 20.44 2.84
N GLY A 94 -3.24 20.30 1.65
CA GLY A 94 -2.73 20.95 0.45
C GLY A 94 -1.43 20.34 -0.09
N LEU A 95 -0.94 19.23 0.47
CA LEU A 95 0.21 18.47 -0.04
C LEU A 95 0.00 17.96 -1.48
N VAL A 96 -1.27 17.79 -1.87
CA VAL A 96 -1.69 17.46 -3.24
C VAL A 96 -2.51 18.62 -3.86
N GLY A 97 -2.63 19.73 -3.14
CA GLY A 97 -3.51 20.86 -3.48
C GLY A 97 -3.01 21.77 -4.60
N ALA A 98 -1.79 21.56 -5.09
CA ALA A 98 -1.16 22.41 -6.10
C ALA A 98 -0.37 21.62 -7.17
N VAL A 99 -0.66 20.33 -7.36
CA VAL A 99 -0.07 19.58 -8.47
C VAL A 99 -0.49 20.28 -9.75
N GLN A 100 0.46 20.81 -10.52
CA GLN A 100 0.20 21.25 -11.89
C GLN A 100 -0.26 20.01 -12.66
N VAL A 101 -1.57 19.85 -12.72
CA VAL A 101 -2.21 18.78 -13.46
C VAL A 101 -1.83 18.98 -14.92
N PRO A 102 -1.10 18.04 -15.55
CA PRO A 102 -0.88 18.09 -16.98
C PRO A 102 -2.25 18.11 -17.65
N PHE A 103 -2.45 19.00 -18.62
CA PHE A 103 -3.75 19.33 -19.25
C PHE A 103 -4.54 18.11 -19.79
N THR A 104 -3.87 16.97 -19.89
CA THR A 104 -4.31 15.68 -20.44
C THR A 104 -4.80 14.68 -19.37
N LEU A 105 -4.67 14.99 -18.08
CA LEU A 105 -5.26 14.24 -16.97
C LEU A 105 -6.38 15.07 -16.34
N GLY A 106 -7.59 14.52 -16.22
CA GLY A 106 -8.62 15.18 -15.39
C GLY A 106 -8.12 15.33 -13.94
N GLY A 107 -8.49 16.43 -13.27
CA GLY A 107 -7.98 16.79 -11.95
C GLY A 107 -8.03 15.67 -10.89
N GLN A 108 -9.11 14.89 -10.85
CA GLN A 108 -9.24 13.74 -9.93
C GLN A 108 -8.27 12.60 -10.24
N LYS A 109 -7.93 12.37 -11.51
CA LYS A 109 -6.97 11.32 -11.89
C LYS A 109 -5.56 11.73 -11.47
N ALA A 110 -5.14 12.97 -11.77
CA ALA A 110 -3.82 13.47 -11.38
C ALA A 110 -3.62 13.51 -9.86
N GLN A 111 -4.63 13.92 -9.09
CA GLN A 111 -4.59 13.82 -7.62
C GLN A 111 -4.40 12.37 -7.16
N GLY A 112 -5.09 11.43 -7.82
CA GLY A 112 -4.94 10.02 -7.57
C GLY A 112 -3.53 9.48 -7.81
N VAL A 113 -2.86 9.94 -8.86
CA VAL A 113 -1.48 9.58 -9.20
C VAL A 113 -0.52 10.17 -8.18
N ALA A 114 -0.65 11.47 -7.88
CA ALA A 114 0.17 12.15 -6.88
C ALA A 114 0.09 11.47 -5.51
N LEU A 115 -1.10 11.08 -5.05
CA LEU A 115 -1.26 10.31 -3.81
C LEU A 115 -0.56 8.95 -3.86
N ALA A 116 -0.63 8.25 -5.00
CA ALA A 116 0.06 6.97 -5.18
C ALA A 116 1.58 7.14 -5.15
N GLU A 117 2.13 8.22 -5.69
CA GLU A 117 3.56 8.53 -5.64
C GLU A 117 4.03 8.77 -4.21
N LEU A 118 3.30 9.60 -3.44
CA LEU A 118 3.60 9.87 -2.03
C LEU A 118 3.61 8.57 -1.22
N GLN A 119 2.63 7.68 -1.45
CA GLN A 119 2.58 6.38 -0.80
C GLN A 119 3.74 5.49 -1.21
N LEU A 120 4.05 5.41 -2.50
CA LEU A 120 5.10 4.55 -3.00
C LEU A 120 6.46 4.95 -2.43
N VAL A 121 6.84 6.23 -2.48
CA VAL A 121 8.14 6.66 -1.94
C VAL A 121 8.23 6.41 -0.43
N THR A 122 7.13 6.60 0.30
CA THR A 122 7.06 6.27 1.73
C THR A 122 7.26 4.77 1.97
N ALA A 123 6.67 3.91 1.13
CA ALA A 123 6.81 2.46 1.21
C ALA A 123 8.25 2.02 1.00
N LEU A 124 8.87 2.53 -0.07
CA LEU A 124 10.21 2.15 -0.51
C LEU A 124 11.27 2.55 0.51
N VAL A 125 11.10 3.71 1.12
CA VAL A 125 11.98 4.20 2.18
C VAL A 125 11.87 3.34 3.44
N ARG A 126 10.66 2.90 3.82
CA ARG A 126 10.45 2.09 5.03
C ARG A 126 10.81 0.63 4.85
N GLN A 127 10.56 0.09 3.67
CA GLN A 127 10.79 -1.31 3.33
C GLN A 127 11.58 -1.36 2.00
N PRO A 128 12.90 -1.12 2.02
CA PRO A 128 13.73 -1.10 0.82
C PRO A 128 13.69 -2.38 -0.01
N GLY A 129 13.29 -3.52 0.58
CA GLY A 129 13.06 -4.78 -0.14
C GLY A 129 12.00 -4.70 -1.24
N PHE A 130 11.16 -3.67 -1.24
CA PHE A 130 10.17 -3.39 -2.28
C PHE A 130 10.72 -2.63 -3.48
N LEU A 131 11.92 -2.06 -3.37
CA LEU A 131 12.53 -1.26 -4.44
C LEU A 131 12.75 -2.06 -5.74
N PRO A 132 13.23 -3.33 -5.72
CA PRO A 132 13.34 -4.13 -6.94
C PRO A 132 12.04 -4.29 -7.71
N LEU A 133 10.89 -4.38 -7.02
CA LEU A 133 9.58 -4.50 -7.66
C LEU A 133 9.18 -3.20 -8.36
N ALA A 134 9.41 -2.05 -7.72
CA ALA A 134 9.13 -0.76 -8.33
C ALA A 134 10.03 -0.46 -9.53
N MET A 135 11.31 -0.84 -9.47
CA MET A 135 12.30 -0.63 -10.53
C MET A 135 12.02 -1.36 -11.84
N GLN A 136 11.31 -2.49 -11.77
CA GLN A 136 10.94 -3.25 -12.97
C GLN A 136 9.90 -2.53 -13.83
N ARG A 137 9.18 -1.58 -13.24
CA ARG A 137 7.93 -1.03 -13.77
C ARG A 137 7.93 0.50 -13.90
N LEU A 138 8.68 1.17 -13.03
CA LEU A 138 8.72 2.63 -12.94
C LEU A 138 10.11 3.18 -13.21
N THR A 139 10.14 4.32 -13.88
CA THR A 139 11.31 5.20 -14.01
C THR A 139 10.99 6.56 -13.38
N PRO A 140 11.98 7.36 -12.95
CA PRO A 140 11.72 8.67 -12.35
C PRO A 140 10.86 9.61 -13.22
N GLU A 141 10.90 9.47 -14.54
CA GLU A 141 10.13 10.27 -15.49
C GLU A 141 8.63 9.98 -15.46
N ARG A 142 8.22 8.87 -14.82
CA ARG A 142 6.81 8.51 -14.61
C ARG A 142 6.16 9.29 -13.47
N PHE A 143 6.96 9.90 -12.60
CA PHE A 143 6.47 10.64 -11.45
C PHE A 143 6.06 12.05 -11.86
N LEU A 144 4.88 12.45 -11.40
CA LEU A 144 4.25 13.73 -11.60
C LEU A 144 4.76 14.78 -10.62
N LEU A 145 5.02 14.41 -9.36
CA LEU A 145 5.54 15.35 -8.37
C LEU A 145 7.07 15.43 -8.46
N PRO A 146 7.65 16.65 -8.53
CA PRO A 146 9.11 16.82 -8.51
C PRO A 146 9.77 16.18 -7.29
N GLU A 147 9.17 16.31 -6.11
CA GLU A 147 9.71 15.78 -4.86
C GLU A 147 9.73 14.25 -4.84
N THR A 148 8.65 13.59 -5.29
CA THR A 148 8.59 12.12 -5.32
C THR A 148 9.52 11.55 -6.39
N LYS A 149 9.67 12.24 -7.53
CA LYS A 149 10.65 11.94 -8.56
C LYS A 149 12.08 11.98 -8.00
N GLU A 150 12.42 13.05 -7.28
CA GLU A 150 13.74 13.23 -6.68
C GLU A 150 14.04 12.12 -5.67
N ILE A 151 13.10 11.83 -4.77
CA ILE A 151 13.21 10.74 -3.79
C ILE A 151 13.42 9.41 -4.50
N PHE A 152 12.58 9.08 -5.49
CA PHE A 152 12.70 7.81 -6.20
C PHE A 152 14.05 7.69 -6.92
N ALA A 153 14.49 8.72 -7.64
CA ALA A 153 15.79 8.73 -8.32
C ALA A 153 16.96 8.50 -7.35
N LEU A 154 16.91 9.10 -6.16
CA LEU A 154 17.90 8.90 -5.12
C LEU A 154 17.91 7.45 -4.61
N LEU A 155 16.72 6.87 -4.36
CA LEU A 155 16.60 5.46 -3.95
C LEU A 155 17.21 4.51 -5.00
N LEU A 156 16.98 4.79 -6.29
CA LEU A 156 17.59 4.02 -7.39
C LEU A 156 19.11 4.10 -7.36
N ALA A 157 19.67 5.30 -7.21
CA ALA A 157 21.11 5.51 -7.17
C ALA A 157 21.77 4.76 -6.00
N LYS A 158 21.15 4.79 -4.81
CA LYS A 158 21.64 4.08 -3.62
C LYS A 158 21.59 2.56 -3.79
N GLN A 159 20.53 2.04 -4.41
CA GLN A 159 20.41 0.62 -4.69
C GLN A 159 21.47 0.13 -5.68
N GLN A 160 21.81 0.92 -6.70
CA GLN A 160 22.90 0.60 -7.62
C GLN A 160 24.27 0.55 -6.94
N GLN A 161 24.46 1.36 -5.90
CA GLN A 161 25.68 1.37 -5.09
C GLN A 161 25.69 0.25 -4.04
N GLY A 162 24.59 -0.50 -3.89
CA GLY A 162 24.46 -1.55 -2.87
C GLY A 162 24.40 -1.00 -1.44
N VAL A 163 24.06 0.28 -1.27
CA VAL A 163 24.04 0.96 0.03
C VAL A 163 22.61 0.98 0.58
N TYR A 164 22.44 0.61 1.85
CA TYR A 164 21.17 0.75 2.54
C TYR A 164 20.81 2.22 2.73
N VAL A 165 19.57 2.57 2.40
CA VAL A 165 19.07 3.94 2.52
C VAL A 165 18.74 4.22 3.99
N GLU A 166 19.56 5.04 4.64
CA GLU A 166 19.27 5.58 5.96
C GLU A 166 18.77 7.03 5.87
N MET A 167 17.83 7.40 6.75
CA MET A 167 17.25 8.75 6.82
C MET A 167 18.29 9.88 6.88
N ALA A 168 19.36 9.67 7.64
CA ALA A 168 20.42 10.67 7.81
C ALA A 168 21.22 10.93 6.52
N GLN A 169 21.24 9.98 5.58
CA GLN A 169 21.90 10.16 4.29
C GLN A 169 21.00 10.91 3.31
N LEU A 170 19.67 10.74 3.43
CA LEU A 170 18.70 11.42 2.58
C LEU A 170 18.69 12.95 2.81
N SER A 171 18.95 13.43 4.02
CA SER A 171 18.91 14.87 4.35
C SER A 171 19.97 15.71 3.65
N GLY A 172 21.08 15.10 3.21
CA GLY A 172 22.18 15.80 2.53
C GLY A 172 22.09 15.76 1.00
N GLU A 173 21.24 14.91 0.45
CA GLU A 173 21.15 14.64 -1.00
C GLU A 173 19.81 15.03 -1.61
N LEU A 174 18.75 15.12 -0.80
CA LEU A 174 17.44 15.64 -1.22
C LEU A 174 17.37 17.16 -1.05
N SER A 175 16.59 17.79 -1.92
CA SER A 175 16.11 19.15 -1.72
C SER A 175 15.34 19.26 -0.40
N GLN A 176 15.37 20.45 0.20
CA GLN A 176 14.65 20.73 1.45
C GLN A 176 13.14 20.40 1.33
N SER A 177 12.52 20.71 0.18
CA SER A 177 11.10 20.41 -0.07
C SER A 177 10.83 18.90 -0.05
N ALA A 178 11.64 18.12 -0.76
CA ALA A 178 11.48 16.67 -0.83
C ALA A 178 11.74 16.00 0.53
N PHE A 179 12.77 16.45 1.25
CA PHE A 179 13.09 15.94 2.59
C PHE A 179 11.98 16.26 3.61
N ASP A 180 11.48 17.50 3.63
CA ASP A 180 10.39 17.90 4.53
C ASP A 180 9.08 17.16 4.23
N MET A 181 8.77 16.97 2.94
CA MET A 181 7.63 16.17 2.51
C MET A 181 7.77 14.72 3.00
N LEU A 182 8.90 14.07 2.73
CA LEU A 182 9.14 12.69 3.14
C LEU A 182 9.07 12.51 4.66
N ASN A 183 9.66 13.42 5.44
CA ASN A 183 9.58 13.38 6.91
C ASN A 183 8.15 13.45 7.41
N ARG A 184 7.32 14.34 6.85
CA ARG A 184 5.90 14.45 7.22
C ARG A 184 5.14 13.17 6.92
N LEU A 185 5.39 12.55 5.75
CA LEU A 185 4.76 11.29 5.36
C LEU A 185 5.15 10.15 6.31
N LEU A 186 6.44 10.03 6.63
CA LEU A 186 6.96 9.00 7.53
C LEU A 186 6.44 9.14 8.96
N ALA A 187 6.35 10.36 9.48
CA ALA A 187 5.81 10.63 10.82
C ALA A 187 4.34 10.23 10.94
N LYS A 188 3.51 10.57 9.95
CA LYS A 188 2.07 10.25 9.94
C LYS A 188 1.80 8.76 9.75
N ARG A 189 2.68 8.05 9.05
CA ARG A 189 2.47 6.64 8.68
C ARG A 189 3.35 5.66 9.44
N TYR A 190 3.99 6.09 10.54
CA TYR A 190 4.95 5.30 11.34
C TYR A 190 4.47 3.88 11.68
N ASP A 191 3.16 3.70 11.75
CA ASP A 191 2.52 2.52 12.31
C ASP A 191 1.89 1.60 11.23
N TYR A 192 1.96 1.98 9.96
CA TYR A 192 1.40 1.22 8.84
C TYR A 192 2.45 0.29 8.22
N ALA A 193 2.11 -0.99 8.03
CA ALA A 193 2.92 -1.94 7.28
C ALA A 193 2.42 -2.05 5.84
N PHE A 194 3.27 -1.74 4.86
CA PHE A 194 2.91 -1.88 3.45
C PHE A 194 2.94 -3.34 3.04
N THR A 195 1.99 -3.73 2.19
CA THR A 195 1.94 -5.04 1.55
C THR A 195 2.38 -4.94 0.08
N GLU A 196 2.76 -6.06 -0.51
CA GLU A 196 3.05 -6.13 -1.95
C GLU A 196 1.83 -5.70 -2.80
N ASP A 197 0.61 -6.06 -2.38
CA ASP A 197 -0.64 -5.64 -3.03
C ASP A 197 -0.81 -4.12 -3.01
N ASP A 198 -0.48 -3.46 -1.90
CA ASP A 198 -0.53 -1.99 -1.82
C ASP A 198 0.48 -1.38 -2.80
N LEU A 199 1.68 -1.96 -2.86
CA LEU A 199 2.75 -1.49 -3.74
C LEU A 199 2.37 -1.64 -5.22
N GLN A 200 1.85 -2.81 -5.61
CA GLN A 200 1.35 -3.07 -6.95
C GLN A 200 0.24 -2.08 -7.33
N PHE A 201 -0.69 -1.82 -6.41
CA PHE A 201 -1.74 -0.83 -6.64
C PHE A 201 -1.18 0.58 -6.89
N TYR A 202 -0.18 1.03 -6.12
CA TYR A 202 0.45 2.33 -6.34
C TYR A 202 1.21 2.37 -7.67
N ILE A 203 1.97 1.32 -8.00
CA ILE A 203 2.69 1.20 -9.27
C ILE A 203 1.73 1.25 -10.46
N ASP A 204 0.65 0.46 -10.45
CA ASP A 204 -0.38 0.43 -11.50
C ASP A 204 -1.00 1.82 -11.72
N ARG A 205 -1.23 2.54 -10.62
CA ARG A 205 -1.84 3.88 -10.65
C ARG A 205 -0.88 4.92 -11.21
N ILE A 206 0.41 4.83 -10.92
CA ILE A 206 1.45 5.70 -11.48
C ILE A 206 1.65 5.40 -12.97
N GLU A 207 1.78 4.13 -13.34
CA GLU A 207 1.94 3.71 -14.74
C GLU A 207 0.75 4.13 -15.62
N GLY A 208 -0.48 3.92 -15.15
CA GLY A 208 -1.71 4.32 -15.84
C GLY A 208 -2.02 5.81 -15.73
N GLY A 209 -1.24 6.53 -14.93
CA GLY A 209 -1.43 7.92 -14.57
C GLY A 209 -0.73 8.93 -15.46
N VAL A 210 0.21 8.52 -16.31
CA VAL A 210 0.95 9.45 -17.18
C VAL A 210 0.08 9.88 -18.36
N PRO A 211 0.01 11.18 -18.68
CA PRO A 211 -0.63 11.61 -19.89
C PRO A 211 0.23 11.27 -21.10
N LEU A 212 -0.40 10.79 -22.17
CA LEU A 212 0.24 10.48 -23.45
C LEU A 212 0.93 11.67 -24.14
N GLY A 213 0.92 12.88 -23.57
CA GLY A 213 1.56 14.07 -24.15
C GLY A 213 3.08 13.93 -24.33
N SER A 214 3.76 13.16 -23.47
CA SER A 214 5.19 12.85 -23.64
C SER A 214 5.46 11.70 -24.62
N ARG A 215 4.46 10.86 -24.93
CA ARG A 215 4.54 9.84 -25.99
C ARG A 215 4.09 10.37 -27.35
N ALA A 216 3.20 11.35 -27.41
CA ALA A 216 2.68 11.91 -28.65
C ALA A 216 3.72 12.70 -29.46
N ALA A 217 4.80 13.16 -28.81
CA ALA A 217 5.92 13.79 -29.50
C ALA A 217 6.85 12.79 -30.22
N GLU A 218 6.74 11.49 -29.89
CA GLU A 218 7.63 10.43 -30.39
C GLU A 218 6.88 9.32 -31.17
N MET A 219 5.54 9.38 -31.22
CA MET A 219 4.71 8.38 -31.91
C MET A 219 4.38 8.82 -33.33
N SER A 220 4.48 7.89 -34.29
CA SER A 220 4.05 8.15 -35.66
C SER A 220 2.52 8.23 -35.76
N ASP A 221 2.00 8.92 -36.77
CA ASP A 221 0.55 9.07 -37.00
C ASP A 221 -0.19 7.71 -37.03
N GLN A 222 0.49 6.64 -37.46
CA GLN A 222 -0.05 5.28 -37.50
C GLN A 222 -0.21 4.65 -36.11
N ASP A 223 0.68 4.95 -35.17
CA ASP A 223 0.60 4.46 -33.79
C ASP A 223 -0.55 5.10 -33.02
N ILE A 224 -0.87 6.35 -33.37
CA ILE A 224 -2.00 7.11 -32.81
C ILE A 224 -3.33 6.49 -33.26
N GLU A 225 -3.47 6.13 -34.53
CA GLU A 225 -4.68 5.49 -35.06
C GLU A 225 -4.94 4.11 -34.47
N GLY A 226 -3.90 3.28 -34.34
CA GLY A 226 -3.99 1.95 -33.71
C GLY A 226 -4.41 2.04 -32.24
N TYR A 227 -3.97 3.06 -31.53
CA TYR A 227 -4.30 3.29 -30.14
C TYR A 227 -5.73 3.84 -29.93
N LEU A 228 -6.20 4.73 -30.81
CA LEU A 228 -7.59 5.24 -30.79
C LEU A 228 -8.60 4.12 -31.07
N GLN A 229 -8.25 3.15 -31.92
CA GLN A 229 -9.03 1.94 -32.16
C GLN A 229 -9.14 1.08 -30.89
N GLN A 230 -8.05 0.89 -30.15
CA GLN A 230 -8.08 0.13 -28.89
C GLN A 230 -8.94 0.79 -27.80
N LEU A 231 -8.93 2.12 -27.71
CA LEU A 231 -9.79 2.86 -26.77
C LEU A 231 -11.27 2.79 -27.14
N LYS A 232 -11.60 2.78 -28.43
CA LYS A 232 -12.99 2.53 -28.90
C LYS A 232 -13.44 1.12 -28.56
N ASN A 233 -12.56 0.12 -28.67
CA ASN A 233 -12.89 -1.27 -28.39
C ASN A 233 -13.04 -1.58 -26.90
N LYS A 234 -12.36 -0.86 -26.00
CA LYS A 234 -12.53 -0.99 -24.54
C LYS A 234 -13.78 -0.31 -23.97
N ARG A 235 -14.53 0.45 -24.77
CA ARG A 235 -15.78 1.12 -24.38
C ARG A 235 -17.04 0.39 -24.87
N LYS A 236 -16.90 -0.79 -25.47
CA LYS A 236 -18.00 -1.74 -25.70
C LYS A 236 -17.93 -2.84 -24.66
#